data_AF-A0A947Z0M5-F1
#
_entry.id   AF-A0A947Z0M5-F1
#
_cell.length_a   1.000
_cell.length_b   1.000
_cell.length_c   1.000
_cell.angle_alpha   90.00
_cell.angle_beta   90.00
_cell.angle_gamma   90.00
#
_symmetry.space_group_name_H-M   'P 1'
#
loop_
_entity.id
_entity.type
_entity.pdbx_description
1 polymer ?
#
loop_
_entity_poly.entity_id
_entity_poly.type
_entity_poly.pdbx_seq_one_letter_code
_entity_poly.pdbx_strand_id
1 'polypeptide(L)'
;RTASGSRALWRPMVLSTGGVILLWLLMMTLWIPRIDYAKSFKSLGESITQAVNNHQATAGSQCVADYNLGYAQRATLQYHAKAGFVRSAQFKEVAECEFLLLQDDKRQNLKIKVDFESKTSEHWKLIWTGNRNSDRHEFFFLYARSGQ
;
A
#
# COMPACT_ATOMS: atom_id res chain seq x y z
N ARG A 1 27.62 -68.40 -3.79
CA ARG A 1 26.96 -67.45 -4.72
C ARG A 1 25.89 -66.70 -3.94
N THR A 2 26.16 -65.50 -3.46
CA THR A 2 25.15 -64.64 -2.82
C THR A 2 24.61 -63.68 -3.87
N ALA A 3 23.36 -63.90 -4.30
CA ALA A 3 22.68 -63.01 -5.22
C ALA A 3 22.25 -61.75 -4.46
N SER A 4 22.94 -60.64 -4.70
CA SER A 4 22.48 -59.32 -4.26
C SER A 4 21.30 -58.91 -5.15
N GLY A 5 20.08 -59.17 -4.68
CA GLY A 5 18.90 -58.63 -5.32
C GLY A 5 18.96 -57.11 -5.24
N SER A 6 18.91 -56.44 -6.40
CA SER A 6 18.82 -54.99 -6.51
C SER A 6 17.55 -54.53 -5.79
N ARG A 7 17.66 -54.18 -4.50
CA ARG A 7 16.56 -53.58 -3.75
C ARG A 7 16.19 -52.30 -4.49
N ALA A 8 14.96 -52.23 -5.00
CA ALA A 8 14.48 -51.05 -5.70
C ALA A 8 14.49 -49.85 -4.74
N LEU A 9 15.58 -49.07 -4.78
CA LEU A 9 15.83 -47.91 -3.91
C LEU A 9 14.85 -46.75 -4.18
N TRP A 10 13.98 -46.88 -5.19
CA TRP A 10 13.06 -45.83 -5.62
C TRP A 10 11.98 -45.48 -4.58
N ARG A 11 11.56 -46.43 -3.74
CA ARG A 11 10.48 -46.24 -2.75
C ARG A 11 10.94 -45.30 -1.64
N PRO A 12 12.03 -45.60 -0.90
CA PRO A 12 12.51 -44.70 0.14
C PRO A 12 12.94 -43.34 -0.45
N MET A 13 13.51 -43.33 -1.65
CA MET A 13 13.90 -42.08 -2.33
C MET A 13 12.69 -41.17 -2.59
N VAL A 14 11.61 -41.71 -3.17
CA VAL A 14 10.40 -40.93 -3.45
C VAL A 14 9.71 -40.47 -2.16
N LEU A 15 9.67 -41.30 -1.11
CA LEU A 15 9.11 -40.90 0.18
C LEU A 15 9.93 -39.77 0.84
N SER A 16 11.25 -39.86 0.82
CA SER A 16 12.12 -38.82 1.40
C SER A 16 12.02 -37.50 0.62
N THR A 17 12.07 -37.53 -0.71
CA THR A 17 11.95 -36.30 -1.52
C THR A 17 10.56 -35.69 -1.40
N GLY A 18 9.50 -36.50 -1.36
CA GLY A 18 8.13 -36.02 -1.14
C GLY A 18 7.95 -35.34 0.22
N GLY A 19 8.50 -35.92 1.29
CA GLY A 19 8.48 -35.31 2.62
C GLY A 19 9.22 -33.97 2.67
N VAL A 20 10.38 -33.88 2.02
CA VAL A 20 11.14 -32.62 1.92
C VAL A 20 10.38 -31.57 1.12
N ILE A 21 9.75 -31.95 0.00
CA ILE A 21 8.93 -31.03 -0.80
C ILE A 21 7.72 -30.55 0.01
N LEU A 22 7.03 -31.44 0.72
CA LEU A 22 5.88 -31.07 1.54
C LEU A 22 6.28 -30.13 2.69
N LEU A 23 7.39 -30.43 3.37
CA LEU A 23 7.95 -29.56 4.41
C LEU A 23 8.35 -28.19 3.85
N TRP A 24 9.00 -28.16 2.69
CA TRP A 24 9.39 -26.93 2.01
C TRP A 24 8.19 -26.10 1.56
N LEU A 25 7.17 -26.74 0.95
CA LEU A 25 5.93 -26.09 0.55
C LEU A 25 5.17 -25.56 1.76
N LEU A 26 5.09 -26.32 2.86
CA LEU A 26 4.45 -25.88 4.10
C LEU A 26 5.18 -24.65 4.66
N MET A 27 6.52 -24.68 4.67
CA MET A 27 7.33 -23.56 5.13
C MET A 27 7.12 -22.30 4.28
N MET A 28 7.14 -22.44 2.94
CA MET A 28 6.85 -21.34 2.03
C MET A 28 5.41 -20.81 2.21
N THR A 29 4.43 -21.70 2.25
CA THR A 29 3.01 -21.36 2.40
C THR A 29 2.71 -20.69 3.75
N LEU A 30 3.42 -21.08 4.81
CA LEU A 30 3.24 -20.50 6.14
C LEU A 30 3.90 -19.13 6.28
N TRP A 31 5.02 -18.88 5.59
CA TRP A 31 5.73 -17.60 5.68
C TRP A 31 5.14 -16.50 4.79
N ILE A 32 4.61 -16.85 3.62
CA ILE A 32 3.96 -15.90 2.69
C ILE A 32 2.92 -14.99 3.39
N PRO A 33 1.89 -15.49 4.10
CA PRO A 33 0.84 -14.65 4.67
C PRO A 33 1.35 -13.66 5.72
N ARG A 34 2.40 -14.00 6.48
CA ARG A 34 3.03 -13.06 7.41
C ARG A 34 3.81 -11.96 6.70
N ILE A 35 4.47 -12.30 5.58
CA ILE A 35 5.20 -11.32 4.76
C ILE A 35 4.23 -10.38 4.07
N ASP A 36 3.11 -10.90 3.55
CA ASP A 36 2.06 -10.09 2.92
C ASP A 36 1.40 -9.13 3.91
N TYR A 37 1.17 -9.57 5.15
CA TYR A 37 0.64 -8.69 6.19
C TYR A 37 1.55 -7.50 6.47
N ALA A 38 2.87 -7.70 6.51
CA ALA A 38 3.84 -6.62 6.74
C ALA A 38 3.94 -5.62 5.57
N LYS A 39 3.68 -6.05 4.33
CA LYS A 39 3.70 -5.20 3.13
C LYS A 39 2.35 -4.59 2.76
N SER A 40 1.27 -4.97 3.45
CA SER A 40 -0.08 -4.66 3.00
C SER A 40 -0.36 -3.16 3.03
N PHE A 41 -0.79 -2.62 1.88
CA PHE A 41 -1.38 -1.28 1.76
C PHE A 41 -2.82 -1.23 2.29
N LYS A 42 -3.35 -2.36 2.80
CA LYS A 42 -4.73 -2.46 3.28
C LYS A 42 -5.00 -1.55 4.47
N SER A 43 -4.13 -1.53 5.49
CA SER A 43 -4.28 -0.64 6.65
C SER A 43 -4.21 0.84 6.24
N LEU A 44 -3.33 1.16 5.28
CA LEU A 44 -3.19 2.51 4.74
C LEU A 44 -4.48 2.94 4.01
N GLY A 45 -5.00 2.09 3.13
CA GLY A 45 -6.25 2.34 2.42
C GLY A 45 -7.44 2.50 3.37
N GLU A 46 -7.59 1.61 4.35
CA GLU A 46 -8.67 1.68 5.35
C GLU A 46 -8.61 2.96 6.19
N SER A 47 -7.42 3.37 6.63
CA SER A 47 -7.24 4.61 7.40
C SER A 47 -7.53 5.87 6.58
N ILE A 48 -7.18 5.88 5.29
CA ILE A 48 -7.58 6.94 4.36
C ILE A 48 -9.10 6.97 4.22
N THR A 49 -9.75 5.84 3.96
CA THR A 49 -11.22 5.77 3.87
C THR A 49 -11.89 6.28 5.14
N GLN A 50 -11.38 5.91 6.31
CA GLN A 50 -11.90 6.41 7.59
C GLN A 50 -11.70 7.91 7.72
N ALA A 51 -10.53 8.45 7.37
CA ALA A 51 -10.26 9.88 7.43
C ALA A 51 -11.19 10.68 6.51
N VAL A 52 -11.39 10.20 5.27
CA VAL A 52 -12.29 10.84 4.30
C VAL A 52 -13.75 10.77 4.79
N ASN A 53 -14.22 9.61 5.24
CA ASN A 53 -15.59 9.44 5.77
C ASN A 53 -15.86 10.28 7.03
N ASN A 54 -14.87 10.41 7.92
CA ASN A 54 -15.00 11.22 9.13
C ASN A 54 -15.09 12.72 8.80
N HIS A 55 -14.44 13.16 7.72
CA HIS A 55 -14.45 14.55 7.31
C HIS A 55 -15.71 14.92 6.50
N GLN A 56 -16.38 13.93 5.89
CA GLN A 56 -17.55 14.18 5.06
C GLN A 56 -18.67 13.15 5.27
N ALA A 57 -19.73 13.60 5.92
CA ALA A 57 -20.97 12.87 6.16
C ALA A 57 -21.82 12.62 4.88
N THR A 58 -21.30 12.93 3.68
CA THR A 58 -22.06 12.86 2.42
C THR A 58 -21.63 11.65 1.62
N ALA A 59 -22.53 10.65 1.58
CA ALA A 59 -22.40 9.43 0.80
C ALA A 59 -22.48 9.73 -0.72
N GLY A 60 -21.35 10.06 -1.33
CA GLY A 60 -21.16 10.21 -2.77
C GLY A 60 -19.72 9.84 -3.13
N SER A 61 -19.46 9.50 -4.40
CA SER A 61 -18.13 9.08 -4.89
C SER A 61 -17.03 10.07 -4.49
N GLN A 62 -16.29 9.75 -3.43
CA GLN A 62 -15.23 10.59 -2.88
C GLN A 62 -14.05 10.64 -3.87
N CYS A 63 -13.88 11.80 -4.50
CA CYS A 63 -12.76 12.13 -5.38
C CYS A 63 -11.54 12.47 -4.52
N VAL A 64 -10.44 11.73 -4.69
CA VAL A 64 -9.16 12.00 -4.04
C VAL A 64 -8.13 12.25 -5.13
N ALA A 65 -7.63 13.47 -5.22
CA ALA A 65 -6.52 13.78 -6.10
C ALA A 65 -5.24 13.14 -5.55
N ASP A 66 -4.41 12.53 -6.41
CA ASP A 66 -3.08 12.05 -6.05
C ASP A 66 -1.99 12.99 -6.57
N TYR A 67 -1.02 13.29 -5.71
CA TYR A 67 0.19 14.03 -6.06
C TYR A 67 1.44 13.27 -5.62
N ASN A 68 2.39 13.14 -6.54
CA ASN A 68 3.65 12.39 -6.39
C ASN A 68 3.47 10.88 -6.07
N LEU A 69 2.28 10.32 -6.28
CA LEU A 69 2.03 8.90 -6.04
C LEU A 69 2.56 8.04 -7.20
N GLY A 70 3.18 6.90 -6.90
CA GLY A 70 3.58 5.94 -7.93
C GLY A 70 2.36 5.21 -8.54
N TYR A 71 2.42 4.82 -9.83
CA TYR A 71 1.30 4.14 -10.50
C TYR A 71 0.80 2.88 -9.77
N ALA A 72 1.73 2.05 -9.28
CA ALA A 72 1.39 0.84 -8.54
C ALA A 72 0.73 1.15 -7.18
N GLN A 73 1.19 2.21 -6.51
CA GLN A 73 0.63 2.65 -5.23
C GLN A 73 -0.77 3.20 -5.41
N ARG A 74 -0.98 4.05 -6.41
CA ARG A 74 -2.30 4.58 -6.78
C ARG A 74 -3.30 3.46 -7.06
N ALA A 75 -2.92 2.49 -7.91
CA ALA A 75 -3.80 1.36 -8.23
C ALA A 75 -4.17 0.54 -6.98
N THR A 76 -3.19 0.31 -6.11
CA THR A 76 -3.39 -0.43 -4.86
C THR A 76 -4.29 0.35 -3.88
N LEU A 77 -4.08 1.66 -3.75
CA LEU A 77 -4.89 2.53 -2.90
C LEU A 77 -6.31 2.68 -3.44
N GLN A 78 -6.49 2.77 -4.75
CA GLN A 78 -7.82 2.77 -5.37
C GLN A 78 -8.59 1.49 -5.04
N TYR A 79 -7.91 0.34 -5.05
CA TYR A 79 -8.52 -0.93 -4.66
C TYR A 79 -8.90 -1.00 -3.17
N HIS A 80 -8.01 -0.55 -2.27
CA HIS A 80 -8.21 -0.69 -0.83
C HIS A 80 -9.02 0.43 -0.18
N ALA A 81 -8.86 1.67 -0.63
CA ALA A 81 -9.52 2.83 -0.04
C ALA A 81 -10.96 3.04 -0.58
N LYS A 82 -11.37 2.28 -1.61
CA LYS A 82 -12.69 2.39 -2.26
C LYS A 82 -13.06 3.83 -2.67
N ALA A 83 -12.06 4.67 -2.92
CA ALA A 83 -12.19 6.06 -3.34
C ALA A 83 -11.71 6.21 -4.78
N GLY A 84 -12.27 7.18 -5.51
CA GLY A 84 -11.85 7.49 -6.86
C GLY A 84 -10.57 8.32 -6.83
N PHE A 85 -9.45 7.75 -7.30
CA PHE A 85 -8.19 8.49 -7.39
C PHE A 85 -8.04 9.15 -8.76
N VAL A 86 -7.80 10.47 -8.75
CA VAL A 86 -7.52 11.25 -9.95
C VAL A 86 -6.10 11.76 -9.88
N ARG A 87 -5.30 11.48 -10.91
CA ARG A 87 -3.91 11.94 -10.92
C ARG A 87 -3.83 13.41 -11.25
N SER A 88 -3.21 14.16 -10.36
CA SER A 88 -2.87 15.56 -10.58
C SER A 88 -1.40 15.67 -10.92
N ALA A 89 -1.08 16.17 -12.12
CA ALA A 89 0.29 16.50 -12.48
C ALA A 89 0.73 17.79 -11.76
N GLN A 90 -0.23 18.65 -11.42
CA GLN A 90 0.00 19.95 -10.78
C GLN A 90 -1.02 20.18 -9.67
N PHE A 91 -0.62 20.92 -8.62
CA PHE A 91 -1.54 21.29 -7.53
C PHE A 91 -2.77 22.08 -7.98
N LYS A 92 -2.70 22.76 -9.13
CA LYS A 92 -3.82 23.53 -9.70
C LYS A 92 -4.89 22.65 -10.34
N GLU A 93 -4.52 21.46 -10.82
CA GLU A 93 -5.43 20.45 -11.40
C GLU A 93 -6.25 19.74 -10.31
N VAL A 94 -5.83 19.86 -9.05
CA VAL A 94 -6.52 19.31 -7.86
C VAL A 94 -7.89 19.96 -7.63
N ALA A 95 -8.21 21.06 -8.33
CA ALA A 95 -9.45 21.81 -8.16
C ALA A 95 -10.74 20.99 -8.34
N GLU A 96 -10.66 19.83 -9.00
CA GLU A 96 -11.78 18.92 -9.27
C GLU A 96 -12.12 17.97 -8.11
N CYS A 97 -11.20 17.76 -7.15
CA CYS A 97 -11.44 16.90 -5.98
C CYS A 97 -11.48 17.71 -4.67
N GLU A 98 -12.22 17.21 -3.69
CA GLU A 98 -12.27 17.78 -2.33
C GLU A 98 -11.08 17.35 -1.47
N PHE A 99 -10.47 16.21 -1.80
CA PHE A 99 -9.33 15.66 -1.06
C PHE A 99 -8.09 15.59 -1.94
N LEU A 100 -6.94 15.81 -1.32
CA LEU A 100 -5.63 15.67 -1.94
C LEU A 100 -4.78 14.72 -1.09
N LEU A 101 -4.32 13.64 -1.70
CA LEU A 101 -3.34 12.73 -1.12
C LEU A 101 -1.96 13.01 -1.72
N LEU A 102 -1.04 13.44 -0.86
CA LEU A 102 0.34 13.75 -1.20
C LEU A 102 1.27 12.70 -0.60
N GLN A 103 2.16 12.15 -1.42
CA GLN A 103 3.22 11.25 -0.95
C GLN A 103 4.57 11.94 -1.01
N ASP A 104 5.36 11.77 0.06
CA ASP A 104 6.70 12.35 0.17
C ASP A 104 7.65 11.42 0.94
N ASP A 105 8.94 11.69 0.85
CA ASP A 105 9.99 10.93 1.52
C ASP A 105 10.73 11.80 2.54
N LYS A 106 10.76 11.33 3.79
CA LYS A 106 11.45 11.99 4.90
C LYS A 106 12.95 12.12 4.66
N ARG A 107 13.58 11.21 3.91
CA ARG A 107 15.01 11.29 3.54
C ARG A 107 15.30 12.48 2.64
N GLN A 108 14.29 12.97 1.93
CA GLN A 108 14.39 14.16 1.10
C GLN A 108 13.93 15.42 1.84
N ASN A 109 13.81 15.39 3.18
CA ASN A 109 13.31 16.48 4.01
C ASN A 109 11.89 16.93 3.68
N LEU A 110 11.05 16.01 3.18
CA LEU A 110 9.66 16.31 2.81
C LEU A 110 9.54 17.52 1.86
N LYS A 111 10.45 17.61 0.88
CA LYS A 111 10.54 18.73 -0.07
C LYS A 111 9.21 19.02 -0.76
N ILE A 112 8.43 17.99 -1.08
CA ILE A 112 7.19 18.13 -1.83
C ILE A 112 6.09 18.68 -0.95
N LYS A 113 5.98 18.19 0.29
CA LYS A 113 5.08 18.76 1.30
C LYS A 113 5.43 20.21 1.60
N VAL A 114 6.71 20.53 1.78
CA VAL A 114 7.17 21.90 2.04
C VAL A 114 6.85 22.82 0.86
N ASP A 115 7.08 22.36 -0.37
CA ASP A 115 6.76 23.13 -1.57
C ASP A 115 5.25 23.39 -1.68
N PHE A 116 4.45 22.34 -1.47
CA PHE A 116 2.98 22.43 -1.44
C PHE A 116 2.49 23.41 -0.38
N GLU A 117 3.00 23.30 0.84
CA GLU A 117 2.56 24.15 1.94
C GLU A 117 2.97 25.61 1.74
N SER A 118 4.12 25.87 1.11
CA SER A 118 4.55 27.24 0.81
C SER A 118 3.74 27.90 -0.33
N LYS A 119 3.21 27.13 -1.27
CA LYS A 119 2.56 27.65 -2.49
C LYS A 119 1.04 27.59 -2.49
N THR A 120 0.43 26.65 -1.76
CA THR A 120 -0.98 26.29 -1.96
C THR A 120 -1.71 25.91 -0.67
N SER A 121 -1.08 25.97 0.51
CA SER A 121 -1.73 25.55 1.77
C SER A 121 -2.96 26.37 2.19
N GLU A 122 -3.15 27.60 1.69
CA GLU A 122 -4.20 28.51 2.18
C GLU A 122 -5.62 27.93 2.08
N HIS A 123 -5.88 27.04 1.11
CA HIS A 123 -7.18 26.41 0.90
C HIS A 123 -7.21 24.92 1.28
N TRP A 124 -6.18 24.43 1.98
CA TRP A 124 -6.02 23.01 2.28
C TRP A 124 -5.71 22.79 3.75
N LYS A 125 -6.52 21.99 4.41
CA LYS A 125 -6.32 21.59 5.79
C LYS A 125 -5.81 20.16 5.84
N LEU A 126 -4.69 19.93 6.54
CA LEU A 126 -4.22 18.58 6.81
C LEU A 126 -5.21 17.87 7.75
N ILE A 127 -5.82 16.79 7.29
CA ILE A 127 -6.82 16.02 8.05
C ILE A 127 -6.30 14.68 8.54
N TRP A 128 -5.31 14.12 7.84
CA TRP A 128 -4.74 12.83 8.19
C TRP A 128 -3.30 12.70 7.69
N THR A 129 -2.50 11.93 8.42
CA THR A 129 -1.16 11.53 8.01
C THR A 129 -0.95 10.06 8.35
N GLY A 130 -0.17 9.38 7.53
CA GLY A 130 0.25 8.02 7.80
C GLY A 130 1.47 7.62 7.01
N ASN A 131 1.98 6.44 7.32
CA ASN A 131 3.05 5.80 6.60
C ASN A 131 2.71 4.33 6.40
N ARG A 132 3.47 3.67 5.54
CA ARG A 132 3.39 2.22 5.40
C ARG A 132 4.31 1.58 6.44
N ASN A 133 3.82 0.59 7.20
CA ASN A 133 4.63 -0.11 8.22
C ASN A 133 5.95 -0.69 7.65
N SER A 134 5.95 -1.09 6.37
CA SER A 134 7.13 -1.61 5.67
C SER A 134 8.17 -0.53 5.31
N ASP A 135 7.79 0.75 5.20
CA ASP A 135 8.70 1.84 4.84
C ASP A 135 8.48 3.06 5.74
N ARG A 136 9.40 3.25 6.69
CA ARG A 136 9.34 4.33 7.69
C ARG A 136 9.69 5.72 7.15
N HIS A 137 10.18 5.81 5.91
CA HIS A 137 10.58 7.09 5.31
C HIS A 137 9.51 7.63 4.36
N GLU A 138 8.65 6.76 3.84
CA GLU A 138 7.54 7.12 2.99
C GLU A 138 6.34 7.61 3.83
N PHE A 139 5.93 8.85 3.62
CA PHE A 139 4.78 9.45 4.28
C PHE A 139 3.70 9.87 3.30
N PHE A 140 2.46 9.70 3.75
CA PHE A 140 1.26 10.13 3.07
C PHE A 140 0.59 11.21 3.92
N PHE A 141 0.16 12.26 3.24
CA PHE A 141 -0.53 13.40 3.83
C PHE A 141 -1.84 13.58 3.07
N LEU A 142 -2.96 13.50 3.80
CA LEU A 142 -4.28 13.73 3.25
C LEU A 142 -4.75 15.11 3.68
N TYR A 143 -4.99 15.95 2.69
CA TYR A 143 -5.54 17.27 2.87
C TYR A 143 -7.00 17.27 2.42
N ALA A 144 -7.85 17.95 3.17
CA ALA A 144 -9.19 18.31 2.75
C ALA A 144 -9.20 19.77 2.34
N ARG A 145 -9.98 20.10 1.32
CA ARG A 145 -10.19 21.47 0.90
C ARG A 145 -10.92 22.20 2.02
N SER A 146 -10.29 23.22 2.58
CA SER A 146 -10.96 24.15 3.47
C SER A 146 -11.64 25.18 2.58
N GLY A 147 -12.98 25.18 2.56
CA GLY A 147 -13.74 26.27 1.97
C GLY A 147 -13.26 27.61 2.55
N GLN A 148 -13.18 28.63 1.70
CA GLN A 148 -13.02 30.02 2.15
C GLN A 148 -14.06 30.39 3.21
#